data_AF-A0AAX4NX89-F1
#
_entry.id   AF-A0AAX4NX89-F1
#
_cell.length_a   1.000
_cell.length_b   1.000
_cell.length_c   1.000
_cell.angle_alpha   90.00
_cell.angle_beta   90.00
_cell.angle_gamma   90.00
#
_symmetry.space_group_name_H-M   'P 1'
#
loop_
_entity.id
_entity.type
_entity.pdbx_description
1 polymer ?
#
loop_
_entity_poly.entity_id
_entity_poly.type
_entity_poly.pdbx_seq_one_letter_code
_entity_poly.pdbx_strand_id
1 'polypeptide(L)'
;MAENIPQDAAFERSYKDETSFINHVPKTREEREALRDKDKLEKGRLEERKGCYYKYNENPDSNILCPPTNSLAYQDDTERFYRDFAAEEYGRRLEKKYKDDERYAKKRSEFSEREVNRWNKMEREYHENEAKQAALQDSIAAKRNSSSVNYNVITLKYANTHGGQLLKYEDDIIRYRATLRGRALEQKMSSVEYDLLTGDEKIDRVQVDKKPEPPTEN
;
A
#
# COMPACT_ATOMS: atom_id res chain seq x y z
N MET A 1 -74.37 -19.65 -42.41
CA MET A 1 -74.10 -19.19 -43.78
C MET A 1 -74.51 -17.75 -43.88
N ALA A 2 -73.59 -16.92 -44.38
CA ALA A 2 -73.71 -15.49 -44.73
C ALA A 2 -73.97 -14.49 -43.59
N GLU A 3 -72.88 -13.91 -43.12
CA GLU A 3 -72.82 -12.59 -42.49
C GLU A 3 -73.36 -11.53 -43.47
N ASN A 4 -74.16 -10.59 -42.96
CA ASN A 4 -74.47 -9.33 -43.63
C ASN A 4 -74.21 -8.21 -42.63
N ILE A 5 -73.08 -7.54 -42.81
CA ILE A 5 -72.61 -6.40 -42.03
C ILE A 5 -73.29 -5.14 -42.60
N PRO A 6 -74.09 -4.38 -41.84
CA PRO A 6 -74.55 -3.07 -42.29
C PRO A 6 -73.40 -2.04 -42.29
N GLN A 7 -73.20 -1.41 -43.46
CA GLN A 7 -72.08 -0.54 -43.83
C GLN A 7 -72.14 0.90 -43.29
N ASP A 8 -72.84 1.18 -42.18
CA ASP A 8 -73.02 2.56 -41.70
C ASP A 8 -72.57 2.77 -40.24
N ALA A 9 -71.47 2.14 -39.81
CA ALA A 9 -70.77 2.53 -38.59
C ALA A 9 -69.86 3.74 -38.88
N ALA A 10 -70.48 4.86 -39.26
CA ALA A 10 -69.81 6.16 -39.30
C ALA A 10 -69.34 6.50 -37.89
N PHE A 11 -68.03 6.54 -37.75
CA PHE A 11 -67.27 6.87 -36.56
C PHE A 11 -67.52 8.32 -36.15
N GLU A 12 -68.59 8.56 -35.37
CA GLU A 12 -68.79 9.81 -34.66
C GLU A 12 -67.74 9.92 -33.54
N ARG A 13 -66.56 10.42 -33.88
CA ARG A 13 -65.72 11.11 -32.88
C ARG A 13 -66.43 12.40 -32.52
N SER A 14 -67.30 12.34 -31.50
CA SER A 14 -67.72 13.55 -30.81
C SER A 14 -66.46 14.20 -30.21
N TYR A 15 -66.01 15.29 -30.81
CA TYR A 15 -65.06 16.21 -30.18
C TYR A 15 -65.75 16.77 -28.93
N LYS A 16 -65.58 16.09 -27.79
CA LYS A 16 -65.94 16.64 -26.48
C LYS A 16 -64.80 17.55 -26.05
N ASP A 17 -65.15 18.81 -25.87
CA ASP A 17 -64.32 19.93 -25.41
C ASP A 17 -63.18 19.52 -24.46
N GLU A 18 -61.97 19.44 -24.99
CA GLU A 18 -60.74 19.42 -24.21
C GLU A 18 -60.47 20.85 -23.71
N THR A 19 -61.11 21.24 -22.60
CA THR A 19 -60.63 22.24 -21.59
C THR A 19 -61.77 22.61 -20.62
N SER A 20 -62.16 21.67 -19.76
CA SER A 20 -62.90 22.05 -18.54
C SER A 20 -61.90 22.43 -17.44
N PHE A 21 -61.95 23.68 -16.98
CA PHE A 21 -61.15 24.14 -15.84
C PHE A 21 -61.64 23.44 -14.56
N ILE A 22 -60.84 22.54 -14.01
CA ILE A 22 -61.12 21.87 -12.74
C ILE A 22 -60.57 22.76 -11.63
N ASN A 23 -61.46 23.41 -10.86
CA ASN A 23 -61.06 24.18 -9.70
C ASN A 23 -60.76 23.24 -8.52
N HIS A 24 -59.49 22.96 -8.27
CA HIS A 24 -59.06 22.21 -7.09
C HIS A 24 -59.07 23.10 -5.86
N VAL A 25 -59.67 22.62 -4.78
CA VAL A 25 -59.60 23.29 -3.46
C VAL A 25 -58.13 23.40 -3.04
N PRO A 26 -57.65 24.59 -2.61
CA PRO A 26 -56.27 24.76 -2.19
C PRO A 26 -55.99 23.91 -0.95
N LYS A 27 -54.88 23.16 -0.99
CA LYS A 27 -54.44 22.31 0.12
C LYS A 27 -54.09 23.15 1.34
N THR A 28 -54.44 22.65 2.51
CA THR A 28 -54.07 23.28 3.78
C THR A 28 -52.54 23.22 3.99
N ARG A 29 -52.02 24.00 4.95
CA ARG A 29 -50.59 23.99 5.27
C ARG A 29 -50.13 22.63 5.78
N GLU A 30 -50.96 22.00 6.62
CA GLU A 30 -50.68 20.69 7.22
C GLU A 30 -50.60 19.61 6.15
N GLU A 31 -51.53 19.59 5.19
CA GLU A 31 -51.48 18.68 4.03
C GLU A 31 -50.21 18.87 3.19
N ARG A 32 -49.75 20.11 3.02
CA ARG A 32 -48.50 20.39 2.28
C ARG A 32 -47.26 19.93 3.03
N GLU A 33 -47.25 20.03 4.36
CA GLU A 33 -46.16 19.52 5.20
C GLU A 33 -46.17 17.99 5.25
N ALA A 34 -47.34 17.36 5.34
CA ALA A 34 -47.49 15.91 5.28
C ALA A 34 -47.01 15.33 3.94
N LEU A 35 -47.23 16.01 2.81
CA LEU A 35 -46.72 15.56 1.50
C LEU A 35 -45.19 15.56 1.38
N ARG A 36 -44.47 16.29 2.26
CA ARG A 36 -43.00 16.32 2.25
C ARG A 36 -42.38 15.17 3.05
N ASP A 37 -43.12 14.60 3.99
CA ASP A 37 -42.65 13.57 4.90
C ASP A 37 -43.45 12.28 4.68
N LYS A 38 -42.76 11.24 4.23
CA LYS A 38 -43.38 9.97 3.83
C LYS A 38 -44.20 9.36 4.98
N ASP A 39 -43.71 9.45 6.20
CA ASP A 39 -44.37 8.82 7.36
C ASP A 39 -45.67 9.54 7.71
N LYS A 40 -45.68 10.88 7.64
CA LYS A 40 -46.88 11.69 7.88
C LYS A 40 -47.93 11.50 6.78
N LEU A 41 -47.48 11.39 5.53
CA LEU A 41 -48.35 11.12 4.38
C LEU A 41 -49.08 9.79 4.54
N GLU A 42 -48.36 8.73 4.88
CA GLU A 42 -48.94 7.40 5.07
C GLU A 42 -49.86 7.34 6.29
N LYS A 43 -49.53 8.06 7.39
CA LYS A 43 -50.44 8.16 8.55
C LYS A 43 -51.78 8.79 8.17
N GLY A 44 -51.76 9.91 7.44
CA GLY A 44 -52.99 10.56 6.95
C GLY A 44 -53.80 9.66 5.99
N ARG A 45 -53.12 8.94 5.08
CA ARG A 45 -53.80 7.97 4.20
C ARG A 45 -54.47 6.83 4.96
N LEU A 46 -53.84 6.35 6.04
CA LEU A 46 -54.39 5.31 6.89
C LEU A 46 -55.59 5.80 7.70
N GLU A 47 -55.54 7.04 8.19
CA GLU A 47 -56.64 7.71 8.90
C GLU A 47 -57.86 7.91 7.99
N GLU A 48 -57.65 8.38 6.75
CA GLU A 48 -58.71 8.66 5.79
C GLU A 48 -59.28 7.41 5.09
N ARG A 49 -58.67 6.23 5.32
CA ARG A 49 -59.04 4.98 4.66
C ARG A 49 -60.46 4.55 5.04
N LYS A 50 -61.42 4.79 4.15
CA LYS A 50 -62.81 4.30 4.30
C LYS A 50 -62.96 2.93 3.64
N GLY A 51 -63.32 1.90 4.41
CA GLY A 51 -63.80 0.61 3.87
C GLY A 51 -62.91 -0.62 4.10
N CYS A 52 -62.41 -0.84 5.31
CA CYS A 52 -61.83 -2.12 5.76
C CYS A 52 -62.28 -2.41 7.20
N TYR A 53 -62.23 -3.67 7.64
CA TYR A 53 -62.66 -4.11 8.98
C TYR A 53 -61.85 -3.50 10.14
N TYR A 54 -60.73 -2.83 9.84
CA TYR A 54 -59.88 -2.13 10.79
C TYR A 54 -60.02 -0.63 10.59
N LYS A 55 -60.59 0.05 11.59
CA LYS A 55 -60.52 1.52 11.71
C LYS A 55 -59.25 1.86 12.46
N TYR A 56 -58.47 2.83 11.97
CA TYR A 56 -57.39 3.41 12.74
C TYR A 56 -58.02 4.20 13.90
N ASN A 57 -58.07 3.59 15.07
CA ASN A 57 -58.55 4.24 16.27
C ASN A 57 -57.34 4.83 16.98
N GLU A 58 -57.24 6.15 17.04
CA GLU A 58 -56.25 6.84 17.88
C GLU A 58 -56.55 6.73 19.38
N ASN A 59 -57.64 6.04 19.77
CA ASN A 59 -57.98 5.83 21.16
C ASN A 59 -56.85 5.04 21.86
N PRO A 60 -56.13 5.66 22.83
CA PRO A 60 -55.05 5.00 23.57
C PRO A 60 -55.55 3.73 24.26
N ASP A 61 -56.80 3.75 24.71
CA ASP A 61 -57.48 2.64 25.39
C ASP A 61 -57.67 1.39 24.50
N SER A 62 -57.52 1.53 23.18
CA SER A 62 -57.61 0.42 22.23
C SER A 62 -56.25 -0.19 21.88
N ASN A 63 -55.15 0.45 22.28
CA ASN A 63 -53.81 -0.05 22.06
C ASN A 63 -53.38 -0.97 23.20
N ILE A 64 -53.40 -2.28 22.95
CA ILE A 64 -53.02 -3.31 23.92
C ILE A 64 -51.57 -3.12 24.43
N LEU A 65 -50.72 -2.41 23.68
CA LEU A 65 -49.32 -2.14 24.04
C LEU A 65 -49.14 -0.92 24.97
N CYS A 66 -50.17 -0.08 25.10
CA CYS A 66 -50.18 1.12 25.93
C CYS A 66 -51.46 1.15 26.76
N PRO A 67 -51.55 0.34 27.83
CA PRO A 67 -52.72 0.31 28.68
C PRO A 67 -53.00 1.70 29.28
N PRO A 68 -54.27 2.05 29.54
CA PRO A 68 -54.61 3.36 30.09
C PRO A 68 -54.05 3.54 31.49
N THR A 69 -53.72 4.78 31.87
CA THR A 69 -53.10 5.15 33.16
C THR A 69 -53.82 4.60 34.39
N ASN A 70 -55.12 4.33 34.27
CA ASN A 70 -55.97 3.84 35.35
C ASN A 70 -56.00 2.30 35.45
N SER A 71 -55.31 1.60 34.56
CA SER A 71 -55.23 0.14 34.53
C SER A 71 -54.08 -0.37 35.40
N LEU A 72 -54.24 -1.54 36.03
CA LEU A 72 -53.13 -2.22 36.72
C LEU A 72 -51.98 -2.60 35.79
N ALA A 73 -52.23 -2.68 34.47
CA ALA A 73 -51.20 -2.96 33.49
C ALA A 73 -50.38 -1.71 33.10
N TYR A 74 -50.77 -0.52 33.55
CA TYR A 74 -50.03 0.71 33.26
C TYR A 74 -48.75 0.79 34.07
N GLN A 75 -47.66 1.09 33.38
CA GLN A 75 -46.36 1.38 33.94
C GLN A 75 -45.82 2.60 33.22
N ASP A 76 -45.20 3.51 33.96
CA ASP A 76 -44.58 4.69 33.36
C ASP A 76 -43.40 4.28 32.47
N ASP A 77 -43.18 5.01 31.39
CA ASP A 77 -42.12 4.70 30.43
C ASP A 77 -40.73 4.72 31.09
N THR A 78 -40.56 5.53 32.15
CA THR A 78 -39.31 5.59 32.91
C THR A 78 -39.00 4.30 33.68
N GLU A 79 -40.02 3.57 34.10
CA GLU A 79 -39.89 2.29 34.79
C GLU A 79 -39.92 1.11 33.80
N ARG A 80 -40.61 1.28 32.66
CA ARG A 80 -40.71 0.28 31.60
C ARG A 80 -39.38 0.05 30.88
N PHE A 81 -38.59 1.11 30.70
CA PHE A 81 -37.32 1.06 29.97
C PHE A 81 -36.11 1.25 30.89
N TYR A 82 -35.09 0.41 30.72
CA TYR A 82 -33.82 0.59 31.42
C TYR A 82 -33.07 1.82 30.86
N ARG A 83 -33.07 2.91 31.62
CA ARG A 83 -32.51 4.21 31.19
C ARG A 83 -30.98 4.21 31.07
N ASP A 84 -30.30 3.36 31.85
CA ASP A 84 -28.83 3.39 31.98
C ASP A 84 -28.10 2.43 31.03
N PHE A 85 -28.82 1.82 30.07
CA PHE A 85 -28.25 0.90 29.09
C PHE A 85 -27.05 1.50 28.34
N ALA A 86 -27.14 2.78 27.99
CA ALA A 86 -26.08 3.47 27.25
C ALA A 86 -24.77 3.55 28.05
N ALA A 87 -24.85 3.75 29.38
CA ALA A 87 -23.68 3.82 30.24
C ALA A 87 -23.05 2.43 30.43
N GLU A 88 -23.87 1.39 30.59
CA GLU A 88 -23.40 0.01 30.71
C GLU A 88 -22.71 -0.47 29.42
N GLU A 89 -23.32 -0.25 28.25
CA GLU A 89 -22.73 -0.60 26.95
C GLU A 89 -21.43 0.17 26.71
N TYR A 90 -21.38 1.46 27.07
CA TYR A 90 -20.16 2.24 27.00
C TYR A 90 -19.06 1.65 27.89
N GLY A 91 -19.38 1.31 29.14
CA GLY A 91 -18.46 0.64 30.06
C GLY A 91 -17.93 -0.67 29.50
N ARG A 92 -18.80 -1.51 28.94
CA ARG A 92 -18.44 -2.78 28.31
C ARG A 92 -17.50 -2.61 27.11
N ARG A 93 -17.76 -1.63 26.25
CA ARG A 93 -16.89 -1.31 25.10
C ARG A 93 -15.53 -0.82 25.57
N LEU A 94 -15.51 0.02 26.59
CA LEU A 94 -14.30 0.58 27.15
C LEU A 94 -13.44 -0.52 27.80
N GLU A 95 -14.04 -1.43 28.57
CA GLU A 95 -13.34 -2.58 29.15
C GLU A 95 -12.73 -3.48 28.08
N LYS A 96 -13.49 -3.78 27.02
CA LYS A 96 -12.98 -4.55 25.87
C LYS A 96 -11.77 -3.86 25.24
N LYS A 97 -11.87 -2.55 25.00
CA LYS A 97 -10.79 -1.75 24.45
C LYS A 97 -9.54 -1.81 25.34
N TYR A 98 -9.69 -1.63 26.66
CA TYR A 98 -8.57 -1.71 27.59
C TYR A 98 -7.87 -3.07 27.58
N LYS A 99 -8.64 -4.16 27.56
CA LYS A 99 -8.08 -5.52 27.47
C LYS A 99 -7.30 -5.74 26.17
N ASP A 100 -7.84 -5.26 25.06
CA ASP A 100 -7.16 -5.34 23.76
C ASP A 100 -5.87 -4.49 23.77
N ASP A 101 -5.93 -3.26 24.28
CA ASP A 101 -4.79 -2.33 24.38
C ASP A 101 -3.66 -2.92 25.25
N GLU A 102 -4.00 -3.51 26.40
CA GLU A 102 -3.05 -4.19 27.30
C GLU A 102 -2.39 -5.39 26.59
N ARG A 103 -3.19 -6.23 25.92
CA ARG A 103 -2.70 -7.37 25.16
C ARG A 103 -1.73 -6.93 24.06
N TYR A 104 -2.04 -5.86 23.34
CA TYR A 104 -1.15 -5.34 22.30
C TYR A 104 0.11 -4.72 22.88
N ALA A 105 0.01 -3.99 24.00
CA ALA A 105 1.17 -3.43 24.68
C ALA A 105 2.15 -4.52 25.12
N LYS A 106 1.65 -5.57 25.77
CA LYS A 106 2.46 -6.72 26.20
C LYS A 106 3.11 -7.45 25.01
N LYS A 107 2.36 -7.69 23.94
CA LYS A 107 2.94 -8.30 22.74
C LYS A 107 4.05 -7.44 22.15
N ARG A 108 3.85 -6.12 22.06
CA ARG A 108 4.88 -5.19 21.54
C ARG A 108 6.16 -5.24 22.37
N SER A 109 6.06 -5.23 23.70
CA SER A 109 7.26 -5.34 24.56
C SER A 109 7.96 -6.68 24.36
N GLU A 110 7.23 -7.80 24.37
CA GLU A 110 7.80 -9.13 24.17
C GLU A 110 8.49 -9.30 22.81
N PHE A 111 7.92 -8.72 21.74
CA PHE A 111 8.56 -8.74 20.42
C PHE A 111 9.81 -7.85 20.39
N SER A 112 9.74 -6.66 20.99
CA SER A 112 10.88 -5.76 21.09
C SER A 112 12.04 -6.40 21.85
N GLU A 113 11.78 -7.05 22.99
CA GLU A 113 12.79 -7.73 23.80
C GLU A 113 13.39 -8.92 23.07
N ARG A 114 12.58 -9.73 22.40
CA ARG A 114 13.07 -10.84 21.56
C ARG A 114 13.98 -10.36 20.45
N GLU A 115 13.61 -9.25 19.82
CA GLU A 115 14.41 -8.66 18.75
C GLU A 115 15.73 -8.13 19.30
N VAL A 116 15.72 -7.33 20.37
CA VAL A 116 16.95 -6.85 21.03
C VAL A 116 17.87 -8.03 21.40
N ASN A 117 17.33 -9.10 21.97
CA ASN A 117 18.12 -10.29 22.31
C ASN A 117 18.72 -10.97 21.07
N ARG A 118 17.99 -11.01 19.95
CA ARG A 118 18.48 -11.52 18.67
C ARG A 118 19.64 -10.68 18.15
N TRP A 119 19.51 -9.35 18.16
CA TRP A 119 20.57 -8.42 17.75
C TRP A 119 21.81 -8.56 18.62
N ASN A 120 21.65 -8.55 19.94
CA ASN A 120 22.76 -8.72 20.88
C ASN A 120 23.49 -10.06 20.68
N LYS A 121 22.74 -11.13 20.38
CA LYS A 121 23.33 -12.44 20.07
C LYS A 121 24.15 -12.37 18.78
N MET A 122 23.61 -11.79 17.71
CA MET A 122 24.32 -11.63 16.43
C MET A 122 25.56 -10.76 16.57
N GLU A 123 25.48 -9.67 17.33
CA GLU A 123 26.61 -8.77 17.60
C GLU A 123 27.72 -9.49 18.38
N ARG A 124 27.36 -10.25 19.42
CA ARG A 124 28.33 -11.07 20.15
C ARG A 124 28.98 -12.12 19.25
N GLU A 125 28.20 -12.84 18.45
CA GLU A 125 28.74 -13.84 17.51
C GLU A 125 29.65 -13.19 16.46
N TYR A 126 29.32 -11.99 16.00
CA TYR A 126 30.15 -11.20 15.09
C TYR A 126 31.49 -10.86 15.73
N HIS A 127 31.49 -10.27 16.93
CA HIS A 127 32.72 -9.92 17.64
C HIS A 127 33.57 -11.14 18.02
N GLU A 128 32.95 -12.25 18.42
CA GLU A 128 33.67 -13.50 18.68
C GLU A 128 34.33 -14.04 17.41
N ASN A 129 33.65 -13.98 16.26
CA ASN A 129 34.21 -14.42 14.99
C ASN A 129 35.30 -13.48 14.50
N GLU A 130 35.13 -12.18 14.65
CA GLU A 130 36.15 -11.18 14.35
C GLU A 130 37.41 -11.42 15.20
N ALA A 131 37.26 -11.62 16.51
CA ALA A 131 38.38 -11.95 17.39
C ALA A 131 39.07 -13.27 17.00
N LYS A 132 38.30 -14.30 16.65
CA LYS A 132 38.86 -15.58 16.14
C LYS A 132 39.62 -15.38 14.83
N GLN A 133 39.09 -14.57 13.90
CA GLN A 133 39.76 -14.27 12.63
C GLN A 133 41.05 -13.47 12.85
N ALA A 134 41.03 -12.47 13.74
CA ALA A 134 42.22 -11.71 14.11
C ALA A 134 43.30 -12.63 14.72
N ALA A 135 42.92 -13.49 15.67
CA ALA A 135 43.83 -14.48 16.25
C ALA A 135 44.38 -15.46 15.20
N LEU A 136 43.60 -15.82 14.19
CA LEU A 136 44.03 -16.68 13.11
C LEU A 136 45.03 -15.98 12.18
N GLN A 137 44.86 -14.68 11.90
CA GLN A 137 45.81 -13.90 11.07
C GLN A 137 47.22 -13.89 11.66
N ASP A 138 47.33 -13.80 13.00
CA ASP A 138 48.63 -13.82 13.68
C ASP A 138 49.20 -15.24 13.86
N SER A 139 48.39 -16.26 13.60
CA SER A 139 48.78 -17.65 13.80
C SER A 139 49.87 -18.13 12.82
N ILE A 140 50.61 -19.14 13.24
CA ILE A 140 51.61 -19.82 12.39
C ILE A 140 50.95 -20.40 11.14
N ALA A 141 49.67 -20.81 11.21
CA ALA A 141 48.94 -21.34 10.05
C ALA A 141 48.72 -20.27 8.97
N ALA A 142 48.39 -19.02 9.36
CA ALA A 142 48.30 -17.93 8.41
C ALA A 142 49.65 -17.61 7.76
N LYS A 143 50.74 -17.62 8.54
CA LYS A 143 52.10 -17.45 8.01
C LYS A 143 52.51 -18.57 7.04
N ARG A 144 52.05 -19.80 7.25
CA ARG A 144 52.29 -20.92 6.31
C ARG A 144 51.51 -20.76 5.01
N ASN A 145 50.34 -20.11 5.07
CA ASN A 145 49.49 -19.86 3.91
C ASN A 145 49.75 -18.50 3.24
N SER A 146 50.75 -17.72 3.70
CA SER A 146 51.13 -16.49 3.02
C SER A 146 51.78 -16.83 1.67
N SER A 147 51.30 -16.22 0.58
CA SER A 147 51.94 -16.35 -0.71
C SER A 147 53.38 -15.81 -0.66
N SER A 148 54.30 -16.45 -1.39
CA SER A 148 55.67 -15.96 -1.55
C SER A 148 55.75 -14.63 -2.32
N VAL A 149 54.66 -14.25 -2.99
CA VAL A 149 54.54 -13.04 -3.80
C VAL A 149 53.65 -12.03 -3.06
N ASN A 150 54.03 -10.75 -3.11
CA ASN A 150 53.31 -9.62 -2.52
C ASN A 150 52.04 -9.22 -3.33
N TYR A 151 51.34 -10.21 -3.88
CA TYR A 151 50.12 -10.07 -4.65
C TYR A 151 49.07 -11.04 -4.13
N ASN A 152 47.89 -10.52 -3.80
CA ASN A 152 46.79 -11.32 -3.31
C ASN A 152 45.87 -11.71 -4.48
N VAL A 153 45.86 -13.00 -4.82
CA VAL A 153 45.07 -13.55 -5.93
C VAL A 153 43.56 -13.49 -5.71
N ILE A 154 43.09 -13.37 -4.46
CA ILE A 154 41.65 -13.32 -4.14
C ILE A 154 41.14 -11.89 -4.25
N THR A 155 41.86 -10.93 -3.67
CA THR A 155 41.46 -9.51 -3.72
C THR A 155 41.93 -8.81 -4.98
N LEU A 156 42.78 -9.45 -5.79
CA LEU A 156 43.43 -8.92 -7.00
C LEU A 156 44.19 -7.62 -6.73
N LYS A 157 44.76 -7.51 -5.53
CA LYS A 157 45.47 -6.31 -5.07
C LYS A 157 46.90 -6.67 -4.66
N TYR A 158 47.82 -5.78 -4.99
CA TYR A 158 49.16 -5.80 -4.43
C TYR A 158 49.11 -5.48 -2.93
N ALA A 159 50.05 -6.03 -2.16
CA ALA A 159 50.17 -5.72 -0.74
C ALA A 159 50.53 -4.24 -0.55
N ASN A 160 50.02 -3.63 0.53
CA ASN A 160 50.36 -2.26 0.93
C ASN A 160 51.73 -2.21 1.63
N THR A 161 52.73 -2.89 1.08
CA THR A 161 54.11 -2.91 1.54
C THR A 161 55.01 -2.38 0.43
N HIS A 162 56.21 -1.91 0.77
CA HIS A 162 57.16 -1.46 -0.25
C HIS A 162 57.44 -2.56 -1.30
N GLY A 163 57.57 -3.82 -0.87
CA GLY A 163 57.73 -4.96 -1.78
C GLY A 163 56.51 -5.20 -2.69
N GLY A 164 55.30 -4.89 -2.25
CA GLY A 164 54.10 -4.92 -3.11
C GLY A 164 54.08 -3.78 -4.13
N GLN A 165 54.55 -2.60 -3.74
CA GLN A 165 54.68 -1.45 -4.64
C GLN A 165 55.77 -1.69 -5.70
N LEU A 166 56.90 -2.32 -5.33
CA LEU A 166 57.94 -2.71 -6.27
C LEU A 166 57.42 -3.72 -7.29
N LEU A 167 56.72 -4.76 -6.84
CA LEU A 167 56.12 -5.74 -7.73
C LEU A 167 55.12 -5.10 -8.71
N LYS A 168 54.29 -4.19 -8.21
CA LYS A 168 53.38 -3.40 -9.05
C LYS A 168 54.15 -2.59 -10.10
N TYR A 169 55.22 -1.92 -9.70
CA TYR A 169 56.07 -1.14 -10.59
C TYR A 169 56.71 -2.01 -11.69
N GLU A 170 57.23 -3.19 -11.34
CA GLU A 170 57.79 -4.13 -12.31
C GLU A 170 56.74 -4.58 -13.34
N ASP A 171 55.55 -4.98 -12.89
CA ASP A 171 54.44 -5.36 -13.76
C ASP A 171 53.97 -4.19 -14.65
N ASP A 172 53.89 -2.98 -14.09
CA ASP A 172 53.53 -1.75 -14.80
C ASP A 172 54.59 -1.41 -15.87
N ILE A 173 55.89 -1.62 -15.59
CA ILE A 173 56.97 -1.46 -16.60
C ILE A 173 56.81 -2.49 -17.72
N ILE A 174 56.51 -3.75 -17.41
CA ILE A 174 56.34 -4.79 -18.42
C ILE A 174 55.18 -4.41 -19.34
N ARG A 175 54.05 -3.96 -18.77
CA ARG A 175 52.92 -3.43 -19.53
C ARG A 175 53.33 -2.24 -20.39
N TYR A 176 54.05 -1.27 -19.84
CA TYR A 176 54.55 -0.11 -20.58
C TYR A 176 55.50 -0.50 -21.74
N ARG A 177 56.39 -1.48 -21.55
CA ARG A 177 57.28 -1.98 -22.62
C ARG A 177 56.48 -2.71 -23.71
N ALA A 178 55.44 -3.45 -23.32
CA ALA A 178 54.57 -4.13 -24.26
C ALA A 178 53.79 -3.13 -25.12
N THR A 179 53.25 -2.04 -24.54
CA THR A 179 52.58 -0.98 -25.31
C THR A 179 53.53 -0.26 -26.25
N LEU A 180 54.75 0.09 -25.80
CA LEU A 180 55.79 0.64 -26.68
C LEU A 180 56.13 -0.29 -27.85
N ARG A 181 56.29 -1.59 -27.58
CA ARG A 181 56.54 -2.58 -28.64
C ARG A 181 55.34 -2.68 -29.59
N GLY A 182 54.12 -2.65 -29.09
CA GLY A 182 52.89 -2.63 -29.90
C GLY A 182 52.87 -1.45 -30.86
N ARG A 183 53.15 -0.24 -30.35
CA ARG A 183 53.24 0.97 -31.17
C ARG A 183 54.36 0.89 -32.22
N ALA A 184 55.54 0.40 -31.84
CA ALA A 184 56.65 0.24 -32.77
C ALA A 184 56.36 -0.80 -33.87
N LEU A 185 55.64 -1.88 -33.54
CA LEU A 185 55.19 -2.86 -34.54
C LEU A 185 54.14 -2.27 -35.48
N GLU A 186 53.18 -1.50 -34.96
CA GLU A 186 52.17 -0.81 -35.76
C GLU A 186 52.80 0.18 -36.75
N GLN A 187 53.83 0.91 -36.32
CA GLN A 187 54.59 1.83 -37.18
C GLN A 187 55.39 1.08 -38.26
N LYS A 188 55.96 -0.10 -37.94
CA LYS A 188 56.73 -0.89 -38.89
C LYS A 188 55.88 -1.71 -39.87
N MET A 189 54.68 -2.13 -39.45
CA MET A 189 53.82 -3.00 -40.26
C MET A 189 53.05 -2.26 -41.37
N SER A 190 52.86 -0.95 -41.27
CA SER A 190 52.37 -0.18 -42.43
C SER A 190 53.51 0.65 -43.02
N SER A 191 53.72 0.47 -44.31
CA SER A 191 54.71 1.24 -45.08
C SER A 191 54.20 2.64 -45.47
N VAL A 192 52.92 2.93 -45.18
CA VAL A 192 52.19 4.08 -45.71
C VAL A 192 51.43 4.79 -44.57
N GLU A 193 51.31 6.11 -44.66
CA GLU A 193 50.79 7.02 -43.60
C GLU A 193 49.25 7.09 -43.50
N TYR A 194 48.52 6.34 -44.34
CA TYR A 194 47.05 6.30 -44.37
C TYR A 194 46.53 4.85 -44.28
N ASP A 195 45.26 4.69 -43.88
CA ASP A 195 44.61 3.38 -43.86
C ASP A 195 44.29 2.93 -45.30
N LEU A 196 44.79 1.78 -45.73
CA LEU A 196 44.64 1.28 -47.10
C LEU A 196 43.19 0.97 -47.49
N LEU A 197 42.31 0.71 -46.51
CA LEU A 197 40.92 0.35 -46.78
C LEU A 197 40.03 1.59 -46.97
N THR A 198 40.26 2.64 -46.19
CA THR A 198 39.38 3.82 -46.11
C THR A 198 40.02 5.08 -46.71
N GLY A 199 41.35 5.14 -46.80
CA GLY A 199 42.10 6.29 -47.29
C GLY A 199 42.29 7.41 -46.26
N ASP A 200 41.72 7.26 -45.07
CA ASP A 200 41.83 8.24 -43.97
C ASP A 200 43.23 8.23 -43.34
N GLU A 201 43.57 9.33 -42.63
CA GLU A 201 44.80 9.44 -41.86
C GLU A 201 44.94 8.29 -40.85
N LYS A 202 46.14 7.73 -40.75
CA LYS A 202 46.39 6.62 -39.84
C LYS A 202 46.35 7.11 -38.38
N ILE A 203 45.37 6.63 -37.63
CA ILE A 203 45.25 6.88 -36.20
C ILE A 203 46.17 5.90 -35.45
N ASP A 204 47.01 6.40 -34.54
CA ASP A 204 47.77 5.57 -33.60
C ASP A 204 46.77 4.82 -32.70
N ARG A 205 46.58 3.51 -32.94
CA ARG A 205 45.60 2.70 -32.20
C ARG A 205 46.14 2.32 -30.82
N VAL A 206 47.47 2.23 -30.68
CA VAL A 206 48.12 1.89 -29.42
C VAL A 206 48.34 3.14 -28.57
N GLN A 207 47.51 3.29 -27.53
CA GLN A 207 47.70 4.30 -26.49
C GLN A 207 48.90 3.90 -25.61
N VAL A 208 49.91 4.77 -25.54
CA VAL A 208 51.08 4.56 -24.68
C VAL A 208 50.92 5.40 -23.42
N ASP A 209 50.70 4.73 -22.30
CA ASP A 209 50.61 5.37 -20.99
C ASP A 209 51.93 6.01 -20.57
N LYS A 210 51.86 6.93 -19.60
CA LYS A 210 53.07 7.52 -19.00
C LYS A 210 53.94 6.43 -18.38
N LYS A 211 55.26 6.57 -18.51
CA LYS A 211 56.21 5.66 -17.88
C LYS A 211 55.96 5.64 -16.37
N PRO A 212 55.77 4.46 -15.75
CA PRO A 212 55.59 4.38 -14.31
C PRO A 212 56.86 4.84 -13.58
N GLU A 213 56.67 5.46 -12.42
CA GLU A 213 57.76 5.93 -11.55
C GLU A 213 58.09 4.86 -10.49
N PRO A 214 59.37 4.72 -10.10
CA PRO A 214 59.75 3.78 -9.07
C PRO A 214 59.16 4.20 -7.71
N PRO A 215 58.71 3.25 -6.88
CA PRO A 215 58.24 3.58 -5.54
C PRO A 215 59.40 4.07 -4.68
N THR A 216 59.20 5.19 -3.97
CA THR A 216 60.16 5.71 -2.99
C THR A 216 60.10 4.87 -1.71
N GLU A 217 61.25 4.52 -1.14
CA GLU A 217 61.33 3.90 0.18
C GLU A 217 60.77 4.88 1.23
N ASN A 218 59.66 4.51 1.87
CA ASN A 218 59.08 5.18 3.04
C ASN A 218 59.05 4.19 4.20
#